data_AF-A0A7W8MWH6-F1
#
_entry.id   AF-A0A7W8MWH6-F1
#
_cell.length_a   1.000
_cell.length_b   1.000
_cell.length_c   1.000
_cell.angle_alpha   90.00
_cell.angle_beta   90.00
_cell.angle_gamma   90.00
#
_symmetry.space_group_name_H-M   'P 1'
#
loop_
_entity.id
_entity.type
_entity.pdbx_description
1 polymer ?
#
loop_
_entity_poly.entity_id
_entity_poly.type
_entity_poly.pdbx_seq_one_letter_code
_entity_poly.pdbx_strand_id
1 'polypeptide(L)'
;MSRFTSVSPYRQWDVRFGNRPHGIDTTVRTYQLTPDQLERLRNGESFDDILKGASEVVKQKLDLTVEEYVEMKLKGMNDAEIAQAKGLTKQQLYNWRSFRRTKIEQAEQAMKEAQQEIAAAVETEQGTQETVKESNVTEEIDDKGIEWLKREAIHAHKLLTEKEQECEEKQHMLDAVLARNEELHKEVLVLESEIARLKELVQELTNRNERYSDTTFENERELRALRMYALHKLQKDVYGV
;
A
#
# COMPACT_ATOMS: atom_id res chain seq x y z
N MET A 1 -21.07 46.35 0.27
CA MET A 1 -21.32 44.92 0.06
C MET A 1 -20.14 44.15 0.63
N SER A 2 -20.32 43.37 1.69
CA SER A 2 -19.27 42.46 2.17
C SER A 2 -19.95 41.21 2.74
N ARG A 3 -19.69 40.06 2.10
CA ARG A 3 -20.23 38.75 2.49
C ARG A 3 -19.24 38.12 3.47
N PHE A 4 -19.59 38.05 4.75
CA PHE A 4 -18.90 37.19 5.71
C PHE A 4 -19.52 35.79 5.64
N THR A 5 -18.77 34.83 5.11
CA THR A 5 -19.05 33.39 5.26
C THR A 5 -18.81 33.00 6.71
N SER A 6 -19.82 32.47 7.38
CA SER A 6 -19.75 32.02 8.77
C SER A 6 -18.74 30.89 8.94
N VAL A 7 -17.67 31.15 9.68
CA VAL A 7 -16.69 30.14 10.08
C VAL A 7 -17.18 29.52 11.40
N SER A 8 -17.30 28.19 11.44
CA SER A 8 -17.78 27.41 12.58
C SER A 8 -16.97 27.68 13.88
N PRO A 9 -17.61 27.66 15.08
CA PRO A 9 -16.97 28.02 16.35
C PRO A 9 -15.81 27.11 16.79
N TYR A 10 -15.61 25.97 16.13
CA TYR A 10 -14.55 25.00 16.45
C TYR A 10 -13.22 25.26 15.72
N ARG A 11 -13.09 26.37 14.97
CA ARG A 11 -11.83 26.84 14.36
C ARG A 11 -11.15 27.94 15.20
N GLN A 12 -10.94 27.71 16.50
CA GLN A 12 -10.21 28.63 17.37
C GLN A 12 -8.70 28.35 17.48
N TRP A 13 -8.18 27.40 16.70
CA TRP A 13 -6.74 27.20 16.57
C TRP A 13 -6.28 27.77 15.24
N ASP A 14 -5.18 28.54 15.29
CA ASP A 14 -4.43 28.90 14.08
C ASP A 14 -4.26 27.65 13.23
N VAL A 15 -4.59 27.76 11.94
CA VAL A 15 -4.42 26.68 10.97
C VAL A 15 -2.92 26.39 10.89
N ARG A 16 -2.45 25.46 11.73
CA ARG A 16 -1.12 24.90 11.66
C ARG A 16 -1.09 24.05 10.40
N PHE A 17 -0.74 24.68 9.27
CA PHE A 17 -0.12 23.94 8.18
C PHE A 17 1.14 23.34 8.78
N GLY A 18 1.05 22.07 9.20
CA GLY A 18 2.24 21.34 9.61
C GLY A 18 3.26 21.47 8.49
N ASN A 19 4.51 21.76 8.84
CA ASN A 19 5.65 21.58 7.95
C ASN A 19 5.74 20.08 7.62
N ARG A 20 4.87 19.60 6.74
CA ARG A 20 5.00 18.30 6.10
C ARG A 20 6.19 18.44 5.13
N PRO A 21 7.14 17.50 5.14
CA PRO A 21 8.24 17.52 4.19
C PRO A 21 7.68 17.57 2.76
N HIS A 22 8.21 18.48 1.95
CA HIS A 22 7.81 18.79 0.58
C HIS A 22 8.08 17.62 -0.38
N GLY A 23 7.29 16.56 -0.28
CA GLY A 23 7.39 15.36 -1.12
C GLY A 23 6.12 15.03 -1.91
N ILE A 24 5.09 15.89 -1.87
CA ILE A 24 3.94 15.73 -2.77
C ILE A 24 4.36 16.32 -4.11
N ASP A 25 4.59 15.45 -5.08
CA ASP A 25 4.76 15.83 -6.48
C ASP A 25 3.47 16.53 -6.95
N THR A 26 3.51 17.87 -7.02
CA THR A 26 2.39 18.69 -7.50
C THR A 26 2.32 18.76 -9.03
N THR A 27 3.17 17.99 -9.73
CA THR A 27 3.12 17.97 -11.19
C THR A 27 1.86 17.25 -11.66
N VAL A 28 0.99 18.00 -12.34
CA VAL A 28 -0.17 17.45 -13.03
C VAL A 28 0.35 16.73 -14.27
N ARG A 29 0.28 15.40 -14.28
CA ARG A 29 0.60 14.60 -15.48
C ARG A 29 -0.55 14.71 -16.47
N THR A 30 -0.30 15.36 -17.60
CA THR A 30 -1.25 15.39 -18.72
C THR A 30 -1.02 14.16 -19.58
N TYR A 31 -2.01 13.26 -19.66
CA TYR A 31 -2.01 12.13 -20.57
C TYR A 31 -2.89 12.43 -21.79
N GLN A 32 -2.35 12.25 -22.99
CA GLN A 32 -3.16 12.27 -24.22
C GLN A 32 -3.65 10.84 -24.49
N LEU A 33 -4.97 10.66 -24.52
CA LEU A 33 -5.59 9.38 -24.86
C LEU A 33 -5.45 9.11 -26.35
N THR A 34 -5.24 7.83 -26.72
CA THR A 34 -5.30 7.41 -28.12
C THR A 34 -6.74 7.45 -28.65
N PRO A 35 -6.96 7.48 -29.98
CA PRO A 35 -8.30 7.51 -30.58
C PRO A 35 -9.22 6.40 -30.05
N ASP A 36 -8.71 5.17 -29.94
CA ASP A 36 -9.45 4.01 -29.43
C ASP A 36 -9.83 4.17 -27.94
N GLN A 37 -8.95 4.78 -27.14
CA GLN A 37 -9.22 5.06 -25.72
C GLN A 37 -10.26 6.17 -25.54
N LEU A 38 -10.30 7.15 -26.45
CA LEU A 38 -11.33 8.18 -26.47
C LEU A 38 -12.70 7.60 -26.83
N GLU A 39 -12.77 6.64 -27.75
CA GLU A 39 -14.02 5.93 -28.06
C GLU A 39 -14.52 5.12 -26.87
N ARG A 40 -13.63 4.41 -26.17
CA ARG A 40 -13.98 3.68 -24.94
C ARG A 40 -14.47 4.60 -23.83
N LEU A 41 -13.85 5.77 -23.68
CA LEU A 41 -14.32 6.80 -22.75
C LEU A 41 -15.71 7.34 -23.13
N ARG A 42 -15.95 7.56 -24.43
CA ARG A 42 -17.27 7.98 -24.94
C ARG A 42 -18.34 6.91 -24.73
N ASN A 43 -17.94 5.64 -24.73
CA ASN A 43 -18.82 4.51 -24.44
C ASN A 43 -19.08 4.30 -22.94
N GLY A 44 -18.51 5.14 -22.07
CA GLY A 44 -18.79 5.16 -20.64
C GLY A 44 -17.88 4.28 -19.77
N GLU A 45 -16.77 3.77 -20.31
CA GLU A 45 -15.76 3.09 -19.49
C GLU A 45 -15.01 4.06 -18.56
N SER A 46 -14.63 3.59 -17.38
CA SER A 46 -13.92 4.42 -16.40
C SER A 46 -12.51 4.78 -16.88
N PHE A 47 -12.05 5.99 -16.58
CA PHE A 47 -10.70 6.46 -16.93
C PHE A 47 -9.62 5.51 -16.39
N ASP A 48 -9.81 5.00 -15.18
CA ASP A 48 -8.88 4.08 -14.54
C ASP A 48 -8.77 2.76 -15.30
N ASP A 49 -9.89 2.21 -15.80
CA ASP A 49 -9.89 0.97 -16.58
C ASP A 49 -9.24 1.14 -17.97
N ILE A 50 -9.45 2.30 -18.61
CA ILE A 50 -8.84 2.66 -19.89
C ILE A 50 -7.31 2.77 -19.75
N LEU A 51 -6.84 3.33 -18.63
CA LEU A 51 -5.42 3.49 -18.33
C LEU A 51 -4.77 2.22 -17.76
N LYS A 52 -5.55 1.32 -17.16
CA LYS A 52 -5.06 0.05 -16.60
C LYS A 52 -4.38 -0.81 -17.65
N GLY A 53 -4.98 -0.92 -18.84
CA GLY A 53 -4.43 -1.66 -19.97
C GLY A 53 -3.11 -1.09 -20.51
N ALA A 54 -2.85 0.21 -20.34
CA ALA A 54 -1.58 0.83 -20.73
C ALA A 54 -0.44 0.51 -19.74
N SER A 55 -0.76 0.25 -18.47
CA SER A 55 0.22 -0.11 -17.44
C SER A 55 0.67 -1.58 -17.50
N GLU A 56 -0.11 -2.45 -18.15
CA GLU A 56 0.17 -3.89 -18.23
C GLU A 56 1.14 -4.27 -19.35
N VAL A 57 1.36 -3.41 -20.34
CA VAL A 57 2.24 -3.69 -21.50
C VAL A 57 3.73 -3.86 -21.11
N VAL A 58 4.14 -3.58 -19.87
CA VAL A 58 5.56 -3.67 -19.44
C VAL A 58 5.80 -4.57 -18.23
N LYS A 59 4.90 -5.52 -17.93
CA LYS A 59 5.21 -6.63 -17.01
C LYS A 59 5.42 -7.95 -17.77
N GLN A 60 6.26 -7.91 -18.81
CA GLN A 60 6.88 -9.15 -19.28
C GLN A 60 7.67 -9.73 -18.10
N LYS A 61 7.30 -10.93 -17.64
CA LYS A 61 8.11 -11.69 -16.69
C LYS A 61 9.49 -11.83 -17.32
N LEU A 62 10.50 -11.31 -16.65
CA LEU A 62 11.87 -11.42 -17.11
C LEU A 62 12.29 -12.90 -16.99
N ASP A 63 12.59 -13.55 -18.11
CA ASP A 63 13.14 -14.92 -18.18
C ASP A 63 14.63 -14.93 -17.83
N LEU A 64 14.97 -14.30 -16.71
CA LEU A 64 16.30 -14.31 -16.11
C LEU A 64 16.18 -14.82 -14.67
N THR A 65 16.78 -15.98 -14.42
CA THR A 65 16.93 -16.58 -13.09
C THR A 65 18.22 -16.08 -12.42
N VAL A 66 18.32 -16.26 -11.10
CA VAL A 66 19.46 -15.76 -10.31
C VAL A 66 20.73 -16.54 -10.66
N GLU A 67 20.57 -17.84 -10.87
CA GLU A 67 21.62 -18.80 -11.16
C GLU A 67 22.25 -18.51 -12.53
N GLU A 68 21.42 -18.30 -13.56
CA GLU A 68 21.89 -17.96 -14.91
C GLU A 68 22.67 -16.64 -14.94
N TYR A 69 22.25 -15.64 -14.15
CA TYR A 69 22.96 -14.37 -14.05
C TYR A 69 24.35 -14.54 -13.42
N VAL A 70 24.47 -15.33 -12.35
CA VAL A 70 25.74 -15.61 -11.66
C VAL A 70 26.68 -16.43 -12.56
N GLU A 71 26.17 -17.39 -13.31
CA GLU A 71 26.96 -18.15 -14.29
C GLU A 71 27.53 -17.27 -15.40
N MET A 72 26.73 -16.36 -15.96
CA MET A 72 27.20 -15.42 -16.98
C MET A 72 28.24 -14.44 -16.41
N LYS A 73 28.13 -14.08 -15.13
CA LYS A 73 29.14 -13.28 -14.42
C LYS A 73 30.44 -14.01 -14.22
N LEU A 74 30.40 -15.30 -13.88
CA LEU A 74 31.59 -16.14 -13.79
C LEU A 74 32.28 -16.31 -15.14
N LYS A 75 31.52 -16.32 -16.24
CA LYS A 75 32.04 -16.31 -17.62
C LYS A 75 32.66 -14.95 -18.03
N GLY A 76 32.67 -13.95 -17.14
CA GLY A 76 33.29 -12.66 -17.37
C GLY A 76 32.43 -11.64 -18.13
N MET A 77 31.14 -11.92 -18.36
CA MET A 77 30.26 -11.01 -19.08
C MET A 77 29.91 -9.75 -18.27
N ASN A 78 29.95 -8.58 -18.91
CA ASN A 78 29.53 -7.34 -18.27
C ASN A 78 27.99 -7.23 -18.21
N ASP A 79 27.44 -6.43 -17.30
CA ASP A 79 25.99 -6.24 -17.13
C ASP A 79 25.32 -5.81 -18.45
N ALA A 80 26.03 -5.04 -19.28
CA ALA A 80 25.54 -4.62 -20.60
C ALA A 80 25.42 -5.79 -21.59
N GLU A 81 26.33 -6.75 -21.54
CA GLU A 81 26.35 -7.93 -22.42
C GLU A 81 25.29 -8.94 -21.98
N ILE A 82 25.11 -9.11 -20.66
CA ILE A 82 24.05 -9.93 -20.06
C ILE A 82 22.67 -9.38 -20.44
N ALA A 83 22.49 -8.06 -20.36
CA ALA A 83 21.25 -7.41 -20.78
C ALA A 83 20.95 -7.66 -22.26
N GLN A 84 21.96 -7.54 -23.14
CA GLN A 84 21.78 -7.81 -24.58
C GLN A 84 21.48 -9.29 -24.87
N ALA A 85 22.20 -10.21 -24.23
CA ALA A 85 22.00 -11.66 -24.41
C ALA A 85 20.59 -12.11 -24.00
N LYS A 86 19.98 -11.43 -23.03
CA LYS A 86 18.65 -11.71 -22.51
C LYS A 86 17.55 -10.80 -23.09
N GLY A 87 17.88 -9.95 -24.06
CA GLY A 87 16.91 -9.03 -24.67
C GLY A 87 16.34 -7.98 -23.70
N LEU A 88 17.06 -7.66 -22.62
CA LEU A 88 16.63 -6.74 -21.57
C LEU A 88 17.21 -5.34 -21.78
N THR A 89 16.45 -4.33 -21.38
CA THR A 89 17.03 -2.99 -21.22
C THR A 89 17.95 -2.95 -20.00
N LYS A 90 18.98 -2.10 -20.03
CA LYS A 90 19.92 -1.93 -18.91
C LYS A 90 19.18 -1.58 -17.59
N GLN A 91 18.11 -0.80 -17.69
CA GLN A 91 17.32 -0.37 -16.54
C GLN A 91 16.46 -1.51 -15.96
N GLN A 92 15.95 -2.40 -16.80
CA GLN A 92 15.24 -3.61 -16.34
C GLN A 92 16.19 -4.56 -15.61
N LEU A 93 17.40 -4.78 -16.13
CA LEU A 93 18.41 -5.61 -15.46
C LEU A 93 18.84 -5.00 -14.11
N TYR A 94 19.05 -3.69 -14.07
CA TYR A 94 19.38 -2.98 -12.83
C TYR A 94 18.31 -3.15 -11.75
N ASN A 95 17.05 -2.93 -12.11
CA ASN A 95 15.93 -3.11 -11.18
C ASN A 95 15.80 -4.58 -10.75
N TRP A 96 15.91 -5.53 -11.69
CA TRP A 96 15.85 -6.96 -11.40
C TRP A 96 16.94 -7.39 -10.39
N ARG A 97 18.16 -6.87 -10.57
CA ARG A 97 19.31 -7.09 -9.68
C ARG A 97 19.10 -6.44 -8.31
N SER A 98 18.59 -5.21 -8.25
CA SER A 98 18.35 -4.54 -6.97
C SER A 98 17.33 -5.28 -6.11
N PHE A 99 16.27 -5.83 -6.71
CA PHE A 99 15.27 -6.63 -5.98
C PHE A 99 15.78 -8.01 -5.54
N ARG A 100 16.87 -8.51 -6.13
CA ARG A 100 17.41 -9.86 -5.88
C ARG A 100 18.83 -9.85 -5.32
N ARG A 101 19.32 -8.69 -4.86
CA ARG A 101 20.71 -8.49 -4.40
C ARG A 101 21.16 -9.57 -3.41
N THR A 102 20.36 -9.84 -2.39
CA THR A 102 20.67 -10.84 -1.35
C THR A 102 20.76 -12.26 -1.91
N LYS A 103 19.85 -12.63 -2.83
CA LYS A 103 19.87 -13.96 -3.48
C LYS A 103 21.05 -14.12 -4.42
N ILE A 104 21.44 -13.05 -5.12
CA ILE A 104 22.63 -13.04 -5.97
C ILE A 104 23.89 -13.22 -5.13
N GLU A 105 24.01 -12.51 -4.01
CA GLU A 105 25.14 -12.65 -3.08
C GLU A 105 25.26 -14.07 -2.52
N GLN A 106 24.14 -14.69 -2.13
CA GLN A 106 24.11 -16.08 -1.67
C GLN A 106 24.53 -17.06 -2.77
N ALA A 107 24.04 -16.89 -4.00
CA ALA A 107 24.42 -17.73 -5.13
C ALA A 107 25.89 -17.54 -5.54
N GLU A 108 26.43 -16.32 -5.46
CA GLU A 108 27.85 -16.04 -5.68
C GLU A 108 28.75 -16.68 -4.62
N GLN A 109 28.31 -16.72 -3.35
CA GLN A 109 29.03 -17.40 -2.27
C GLN A 109 29.02 -18.91 -2.45
N ALA A 110 27.85 -19.50 -2.69
CA ALA A 110 27.71 -20.94 -2.94
C ALA A 110 28.55 -21.42 -4.13
N MET A 111 28.64 -20.63 -5.21
CA MET A 111 29.48 -20.98 -6.36
C MET A 111 30.98 -20.82 -6.08
N LYS A 112 31.40 -19.88 -5.22
CA LYS A 112 32.80 -19.75 -4.78
C LYS A 112 33.21 -20.91 -3.88
N GLU A 113 32.34 -21.32 -2.97
CA GLU A 113 32.53 -22.49 -2.12
C GLU A 113 32.67 -23.75 -2.98
N ALA A 114 31.78 -23.95 -3.96
CA ALA A 114 31.89 -25.07 -4.91
C ALA A 114 33.20 -25.05 -5.72
N GLN A 115 33.68 -23.87 -6.15
CA GLN A 115 34.99 -23.74 -6.82
C GLN A 115 36.17 -24.07 -5.89
N GLN A 116 36.10 -23.71 -4.61
CA GLN A 116 37.12 -24.04 -3.61
C GLN A 116 37.11 -25.52 -3.27
N GLU A 117 35.95 -26.16 -3.20
CA GLU A 117 35.83 -27.61 -3.02
C GLU A 117 36.38 -28.40 -4.21
N ILE A 118 36.10 -27.94 -5.45
CA ILE A 118 36.69 -28.55 -6.65
C ILE A 118 38.21 -28.36 -6.68
N ALA A 119 38.73 -27.19 -6.31
CA ALA A 119 40.18 -26.95 -6.24
C ALA A 119 40.84 -27.83 -5.16
N ALA A 120 40.21 -27.99 -3.99
CA ALA A 120 40.67 -28.87 -2.92
C ALA A 120 40.61 -30.36 -3.32
N ALA A 121 39.62 -30.77 -4.11
CA ALA A 121 39.52 -32.13 -4.65
C ALA A 121 40.57 -32.41 -5.75
N VAL A 122 40.92 -31.40 -6.56
CA VAL A 122 41.98 -31.53 -7.58
C VAL A 122 43.38 -31.60 -6.94
N GLU A 123 43.59 -30.96 -5.78
CA GLU A 123 44.83 -31.11 -5.01
C GLU A 123 44.95 -32.47 -4.31
N THR A 124 43.85 -33.15 -3.99
CA THR A 124 43.90 -34.51 -3.41
C THR A 124 44.04 -35.62 -4.46
N GLU A 125 43.72 -35.39 -5.73
CA GLU A 125 43.80 -36.42 -6.78
C GLU A 125 45.17 -36.52 -7.51
N GLN A 126 46.13 -35.62 -7.24
CA GLN A 126 47.52 -35.76 -7.75
C GLN A 126 48.48 -36.50 -6.79
N GLY A 127 48.00 -37.03 -5.68
CA GLY A 127 48.81 -37.73 -4.71
C GLY A 127 48.22 -39.06 -4.26
N THR A 128 48.88 -40.15 -4.65
CA THR A 128 48.96 -41.44 -3.94
C THR A 128 47.82 -42.46 -4.15
N GLN A 129 48.12 -43.41 -5.05
CA GLN A 129 47.79 -44.83 -4.88
C GLN A 129 48.23 -45.37 -3.51
N GLU A 130 47.49 -46.38 -3.03
CA GLU A 130 47.93 -47.45 -2.13
C GLU A 130 48.37 -47.08 -0.69
N THR A 131 47.55 -47.41 0.31
CA THR A 131 47.64 -48.70 1.03
C THR A 131 46.77 -48.69 2.30
N VAL A 132 46.13 -49.83 2.51
CA VAL A 132 45.46 -50.25 3.74
C VAL A 132 46.44 -50.24 4.91
N LYS A 133 46.12 -49.51 5.98
CA LYS A 133 46.53 -49.87 7.35
C LYS A 133 45.40 -49.57 8.32
N GLU A 134 44.76 -50.64 8.76
CA GLU A 134 44.04 -50.69 10.03
C GLU A 134 44.99 -50.28 11.15
N SER A 135 44.69 -49.17 11.80
CA SER A 135 45.27 -48.84 13.09
C SER A 135 44.13 -48.44 14.02
N ASN A 136 43.96 -49.22 15.09
CA ASN A 136 43.22 -48.87 16.28
C ASN A 136 43.50 -47.40 16.65
N VAL A 137 42.54 -46.52 16.38
CA VAL A 137 42.49 -45.19 16.96
C VAL A 137 41.61 -45.34 18.19
N THR A 138 42.23 -45.44 19.36
CA THR A 138 41.61 -44.98 20.59
C THR A 138 41.09 -43.57 20.30
N GLU A 139 39.78 -43.39 20.34
CA GLU A 139 39.10 -42.12 20.12
C GLU A 139 39.58 -41.08 21.14
N GLU A 140 40.70 -40.44 20.86
CA GLU A 140 40.98 -39.10 21.34
C GLU A 140 39.96 -38.23 20.62
N ILE A 141 38.78 -38.10 21.23
CA ILE A 141 37.77 -37.16 20.79
C ILE A 141 38.47 -35.81 20.75
N ASP A 142 38.58 -35.23 19.55
CA ASP A 142 39.33 -34.00 19.32
C ASP A 142 38.70 -32.90 20.19
N ASP A 143 39.24 -32.68 21.40
CA ASP A 143 38.64 -31.89 22.47
C ASP A 143 38.34 -30.45 22.00
N LYS A 144 39.10 -29.97 21.02
CA LYS A 144 38.89 -28.68 20.34
C LYS A 144 37.62 -28.65 19.51
N GLY A 145 37.29 -29.73 18.81
CA GLY A 145 36.03 -29.88 18.07
C GLY A 145 34.82 -29.92 19.00
N ILE A 146 34.95 -30.61 20.14
CA ILE A 146 33.91 -30.62 21.18
C ILE A 146 33.71 -29.21 21.77
N GLU A 147 34.79 -28.47 22.03
CA GLU A 147 34.69 -27.10 22.53
C GLU A 147 34.07 -26.14 21.52
N TRP A 148 34.40 -26.26 20.24
CA TRP A 148 33.79 -25.46 19.18
C TRP A 148 32.28 -25.72 19.11
N LEU A 149 31.87 -27.00 19.11
CA LEU A 149 30.45 -27.39 19.11
C LEU A 149 29.71 -26.88 20.34
N LYS A 150 30.33 -26.89 21.52
CA LYS A 150 29.73 -26.30 22.74
C LYS A 150 29.50 -24.80 22.59
N ARG A 151 30.45 -24.06 22.00
CA ARG A 151 30.32 -22.62 21.75
C ARG A 151 29.22 -22.32 20.73
N GLU A 152 29.17 -23.11 19.65
CA GLU A 152 28.15 -22.97 18.61
C GLU A 152 26.75 -23.30 19.15
N ALA A 153 26.61 -24.37 19.96
CA ALA A 153 25.35 -24.69 20.61
C ALA A 153 24.87 -23.58 21.55
N ILE A 154 25.78 -22.96 22.32
CA ILE A 154 25.45 -21.81 23.17
C ILE A 154 25.01 -20.62 22.32
N HIS A 155 25.70 -20.33 21.22
CA HIS A 155 25.36 -19.24 20.32
C HIS A 155 23.99 -19.45 19.65
N ALA A 156 23.75 -20.65 19.10
CA ALA A 156 22.48 -21.02 18.50
C ALA A 156 21.33 -20.93 19.53
N HIS A 157 21.57 -21.39 20.77
CA HIS A 157 20.53 -21.31 21.80
C HIS A 157 20.22 -19.87 22.20
N LYS A 158 21.23 -19.00 22.32
CA LYS A 158 21.03 -17.56 22.57
C LYS A 158 20.20 -16.92 21.46
N LEU A 159 20.56 -17.18 20.20
CA LEU A 159 19.83 -16.66 19.05
C LEU A 159 18.37 -17.15 19.05
N LEU A 160 18.15 -18.42 19.40
CA LEU A 160 16.81 -19.00 19.48
C LEU A 160 15.99 -18.33 20.59
N THR A 161 16.56 -18.12 21.78
CA THR A 161 15.88 -17.41 22.87
C THR A 161 15.56 -15.95 22.52
N GLU A 162 16.45 -15.25 21.82
CA GLU A 162 16.19 -13.87 21.36
C GLU A 162 15.04 -13.85 20.35
N LYS A 163 14.98 -14.84 19.43
CA LYS A 163 13.89 -14.95 18.46
C LYS A 163 12.56 -15.36 19.07
N GLU A 164 12.57 -16.19 20.11
CA GLU A 164 11.38 -16.50 20.89
C GLU A 164 10.82 -15.24 21.56
N GLN A 165 11.67 -14.44 22.21
CA GLN A 165 11.26 -13.16 22.81
C GLN A 165 10.70 -12.19 21.78
N GLU A 166 11.37 -12.01 20.63
CA GLU A 166 10.86 -11.18 19.54
C GLU A 166 9.49 -11.66 19.03
N CYS A 167 9.26 -12.97 18.99
CA CYS A 167 7.98 -13.55 18.58
C CYS A 167 6.89 -13.30 19.62
N GLU A 168 7.20 -13.45 20.91
CA GLU A 168 6.27 -13.16 22.01
C GLU A 168 5.86 -11.67 22.03
N GLU A 169 6.83 -10.77 21.86
CA GLU A 169 6.57 -9.33 21.77
C GLU A 169 5.66 -8.98 20.58
N LYS A 170 5.94 -9.56 19.41
CA LYS A 170 5.11 -9.38 18.21
C LYS A 170 3.71 -9.95 18.41
N GLN A 171 3.58 -11.09 19.08
CA GLN A 171 2.30 -11.68 19.40
C GLN A 171 1.48 -10.77 20.31
N HIS A 172 2.08 -10.25 21.39
CA HIS A 172 1.42 -9.31 22.29
C HIS A 172 1.00 -8.01 21.58
N MET A 173 1.86 -7.48 20.69
CA MET A 173 1.49 -6.33 19.87
C MET A 173 0.32 -6.63 18.93
N LEU A 174 0.30 -7.81 18.29
CA LEU A 174 -0.79 -8.23 17.43
C LEU A 174 -2.10 -8.32 18.22
N ASP A 175 -2.08 -8.96 19.38
CA ASP A 175 -3.25 -9.11 20.25
C ASP A 175 -3.79 -7.74 20.70
N ALA A 176 -2.91 -6.80 21.06
CA ALA A 176 -3.29 -5.43 21.41
C ALA A 176 -3.90 -4.67 20.22
N VAL A 177 -3.35 -4.84 19.01
CA VAL A 177 -3.90 -4.23 17.78
C VAL A 177 -5.26 -4.82 17.46
N LEU A 178 -5.43 -6.14 17.58
CA LEU A 178 -6.72 -6.80 17.35
C LEU A 178 -7.78 -6.32 18.34
N ALA A 179 -7.46 -6.25 19.64
CA ALA A 179 -8.37 -5.72 20.65
C ALA A 179 -8.76 -4.26 20.38
N ARG A 180 -7.80 -3.41 19.96
CA ARG A 180 -8.10 -2.02 19.60
C ARG A 180 -8.97 -1.94 18.34
N ASN A 181 -8.75 -2.82 17.36
CA ASN A 181 -9.55 -2.87 16.13
C ASN A 181 -10.98 -3.30 16.40
N GLU A 182 -11.19 -4.30 17.27
CA GLU A 182 -12.53 -4.69 17.73
C GLU A 182 -13.28 -3.54 18.41
N GLU A 183 -12.60 -2.77 19.26
CA GLU A 183 -13.21 -1.62 19.91
C GLU A 183 -13.57 -0.51 18.91
N LEU A 184 -12.67 -0.20 17.97
CA LEU A 184 -12.96 0.73 16.89
C LEU A 184 -14.14 0.27 16.02
N HIS A 185 -14.27 -1.04 15.77
CA HIS A 185 -15.40 -1.57 15.02
C HIS A 185 -16.75 -1.35 15.74
N LYS A 186 -16.78 -1.50 17.07
CA LYS A 186 -17.96 -1.18 17.88
C LYS A 186 -18.29 0.32 17.83
N GLU A 187 -17.28 1.18 17.96
CA GLU A 187 -17.46 2.63 17.84
C GLU A 187 -18.04 3.02 16.48
N VAL A 188 -17.55 2.42 15.39
CA VAL A 188 -18.06 2.62 14.02
C VAL A 188 -19.53 2.22 13.92
N LEU A 189 -19.92 1.05 14.44
CA LEU A 189 -21.31 0.61 14.43
C LEU A 189 -22.25 1.58 15.17
N VAL A 190 -21.81 2.10 16.33
CA VAL A 190 -22.57 3.10 17.09
C VAL A 190 -22.72 4.38 16.28
N LEU A 191 -21.65 4.87 15.67
CA LEU A 191 -21.69 6.08 14.83
C LEU A 191 -22.57 5.92 13.59
N GLU A 192 -22.53 4.75 12.94
CA GLU A 192 -23.41 4.44 11.81
C GLU A 192 -24.88 4.47 12.21
N SER A 193 -25.21 3.91 13.38
CA SER A 193 -26.58 3.94 13.92
C SER A 193 -27.05 5.38 14.21
N GLU A 194 -26.17 6.22 14.74
CA GLU A 194 -26.48 7.62 15.03
C GLU A 194 -26.62 8.45 13.75
N ILE A 195 -25.78 8.19 12.75
CA ILE A 195 -25.90 8.80 11.41
C ILE A 195 -27.24 8.44 10.78
N ALA A 196 -27.68 7.19 10.88
CA ALA A 196 -28.98 6.76 10.37
C ALA A 196 -30.13 7.52 11.06
N ARG A 197 -30.11 7.58 12.39
CA ARG A 197 -31.10 8.32 13.18
C ARG A 197 -31.14 9.81 12.84
N LEU A 198 -29.98 10.44 12.67
CA LEU A 198 -29.88 11.85 12.29
C LEU A 198 -30.40 12.11 10.87
N LYS A 199 -30.17 11.19 9.93
CA LYS A 199 -30.74 11.29 8.57
C LYS A 199 -32.26 11.24 8.58
N GLU A 200 -32.85 10.33 9.35
CA GLU A 200 -34.30 10.25 9.53
C GLU A 200 -34.85 11.55 10.12
N LEU A 201 -34.22 12.07 11.18
CA LEU A 201 -34.63 13.33 11.79
C LEU A 201 -34.54 14.51 10.81
N VAL A 202 -33.49 14.59 10.00
CA VAL A 202 -33.36 15.62 8.96
C VAL A 202 -34.48 15.50 7.93
N GLN A 203 -34.82 14.28 7.50
CA GLN A 203 -35.93 14.06 6.57
C GLN A 203 -37.26 14.51 7.17
N GLU A 204 -37.54 14.17 8.43
CA GLU A 204 -38.74 14.61 9.13
C GLU A 204 -38.84 16.13 9.23
N LEU A 205 -37.75 16.80 9.61
CA LEU A 205 -37.72 18.26 9.71
C LEU A 205 -37.88 18.92 8.34
N THR A 206 -37.29 18.35 7.30
CA THR A 206 -37.44 18.84 5.92
C THR A 206 -38.90 18.77 5.49
N ASN A 207 -39.54 17.60 5.67
CA ASN A 207 -40.96 17.42 5.34
C ASN A 207 -41.88 18.37 6.15
N ARG A 208 -41.56 18.61 7.44
CA ARG A 208 -42.32 19.57 8.26
C ARG A 208 -42.14 21.01 7.74
N ASN A 209 -40.92 21.38 7.38
CA ASN A 209 -40.63 22.72 6.88
C ASN A 209 -41.33 22.98 5.53
N GLU A 210 -41.35 21.99 4.63
CA GLU A 210 -42.13 22.05 3.38
C GLU A 210 -43.61 22.30 3.65
N ARG A 211 -44.23 21.55 4.58
CA ARG A 211 -45.63 21.77 4.98
C ARG A 211 -45.88 23.18 5.54
N TYR A 212 -44.96 23.69 6.35
CA TYR A 212 -45.08 25.07 6.86
C TYR A 212 -44.90 26.10 5.75
N SER A 213 -43.99 25.85 4.80
CA SER A 213 -43.82 26.69 3.61
C SER A 213 -45.09 26.73 2.75
N ASP A 214 -45.73 25.58 2.52
CA ASP A 214 -46.97 25.52 1.74
C ASP A 214 -48.12 26.25 2.42
N THR A 215 -48.31 26.00 3.73
CA THR A 215 -49.39 26.66 4.49
C THR A 215 -49.16 28.17 4.60
N THR A 216 -47.92 28.63 4.76
CA THR A 216 -47.61 30.07 4.75
C THR A 216 -47.88 30.69 3.38
N PHE A 217 -47.51 30.01 2.30
CA PHE A 217 -47.82 30.46 0.93
C PHE A 217 -49.33 30.57 0.66
N GLU A 218 -50.11 29.56 1.06
CA GLU A 218 -51.57 29.56 0.93
C GLU A 218 -52.20 30.71 1.72
N ASN A 219 -51.81 30.87 2.99
CA ASN A 219 -52.29 31.96 3.84
C ASN A 219 -51.97 33.34 3.25
N GLU A 220 -50.77 33.53 2.70
CA GLU A 220 -50.40 34.79 2.02
C GLU A 220 -51.21 35.04 0.75
N ARG A 221 -51.57 33.98 0.01
CA ARG A 221 -52.44 34.09 -1.17
C ARG A 221 -53.85 34.51 -0.77
N GLU A 222 -54.41 33.88 0.26
CA GLU A 222 -55.74 34.20 0.79
C GLU A 222 -55.79 35.62 1.36
N LEU A 223 -54.79 36.02 2.15
CA LEU A 223 -54.68 37.38 2.68
C LEU A 223 -54.64 38.42 1.57
N ARG A 224 -53.92 38.16 0.47
CA ARG A 224 -53.90 39.05 -0.70
C ARG A 224 -55.28 39.15 -1.35
N ALA A 225 -55.97 38.02 -1.54
CA ALA A 225 -57.31 38.00 -2.10
C ALA A 225 -58.32 38.77 -1.23
N LEU A 226 -58.28 38.56 0.09
CA LEU A 226 -59.12 39.26 1.06
C LEU A 226 -58.85 40.77 1.07
N ARG A 227 -57.57 41.18 1.01
CA ARG A 227 -57.20 42.60 0.91
C ARG A 227 -57.75 43.23 -0.36
N MET A 228 -57.62 42.56 -1.51
CA MET A 228 -58.17 43.04 -2.78
C MET A 228 -59.69 43.14 -2.75
N TYR A 229 -60.36 42.13 -2.20
CA TYR A 229 -61.81 42.14 -2.03
C TYR A 229 -62.27 43.28 -1.12
N ALA A 230 -61.62 43.48 0.03
CA ALA A 230 -61.92 44.56 0.94
C ALA A 230 -61.74 45.95 0.28
N LEU A 231 -60.66 46.14 -0.47
CA LEU A 231 -60.41 47.36 -1.23
C LEU A 231 -61.51 47.60 -2.29
N HIS A 232 -61.87 46.57 -3.05
CA HIS A 232 -62.92 46.67 -4.06
C HIS A 232 -64.28 47.02 -3.43
N LYS A 233 -64.62 46.37 -2.31
CA LYS A 233 -65.84 46.67 -1.57
C LYS A 233 -65.86 48.11 -1.06
N LEU A 234 -64.77 48.58 -0.45
CA LEU A 234 -64.65 49.98 0.00
C LEU A 234 -64.78 50.97 -1.17
N GLN A 235 -64.18 50.67 -2.32
CA GLN A 235 -64.30 51.51 -3.50
C GLN A 235 -65.76 51.60 -3.97
N LYS A 236 -66.47 50.48 -3.99
CA LYS A 236 -67.90 50.44 -4.33
C LYS A 236 -68.77 51.21 -3.34
N ASP A 237 -68.51 51.04 -2.04
CA ASP A 237 -69.27 51.70 -0.97
C ASP A 237 -69.03 53.23 -0.96
N VAL A 238 -67.82 53.70 -1.29
CA VAL A 238 -67.47 55.14 -1.30
C VAL A 238 -67.85 55.84 -2.60
N TYR A 239 -67.59 55.20 -3.74
CA TYR A 239 -67.72 55.84 -5.06
C TYR A 239 -68.95 55.37 -5.85
N GLY A 240 -69.69 54.38 -5.36
CA GLY A 240 -70.95 53.93 -5.97
C GLY A 240 -70.82 53.19 -7.31
N VAL A 241 -69.60 52.84 -7.74
CA VAL A 241 -69.30 52.03 -8.95
C VAL A 241 -68.98 50.60 -8.54
#